data_AF-A0A1S6KZT4-F1
#
_entry.id   AF-A0A1S6KZT4-F1
#
_cell.length_a   1.000
_cell.length_b   1.000
_cell.length_c   1.000
_cell.angle_alpha   90.00
_cell.angle_beta   90.00
_cell.angle_gamma   90.00
#
_symmetry.space_group_name_H-M   'P 1'
#
loop_
_entity.id
_entity.type
_entity.pdbx_description
1 polymer ?
#
loop_
_entity_poly.entity_id
_entity_poly.type
_entity_poly.pdbx_seq_one_letter_code
_entity_poly.pdbx_strand_id
1 'polypeptide(L)'
;RLRSIADQHGAYLLCDMAHISGLVAAQEANDPFELCDVVTTTTHKTLRGPRAGLIFFRRGKDDPKHADLETRINQAVFPSCQGGPHNHTIAAIAVALKQAASPQ
;
A
#
# COMPACT_ATOMS: atom_id res chain seq x y z
N ARG A 1 -9.15 -10.13 13.96
CA ARG A 1 -9.95 -11.24 13.40
C ARG A 1 -9.41 -11.75 12.06
N LEU A 2 -9.27 -10.92 11.02
CA LEU A 2 -8.80 -11.41 9.71
C LEU A 2 -7.35 -11.93 9.75
N ARG A 3 -6.47 -11.29 10.52
CA ARG A 3 -5.09 -11.74 10.76
C ARG A 3 -5.03 -13.19 11.26
N SER A 4 -5.74 -13.49 12.34
CA SER A 4 -5.73 -14.84 12.93
C SER A 4 -6.26 -15.91 11.97
N ILE A 5 -7.25 -15.58 11.14
CA ILE A 5 -7.76 -16.50 10.11
C ILE A 5 -6.71 -16.72 9.01
N ALA A 6 -6.05 -15.65 8.56
CA ALA A 6 -5.00 -15.77 7.55
C ALA A 6 -3.82 -16.62 8.07
N ASP A 7 -3.41 -16.44 9.33
CA ASP A 7 -2.35 -17.24 9.94
C ASP A 7 -2.73 -18.71 10.11
N GLN A 8 -3.96 -18.99 10.51
CA GLN A 8 -4.48 -20.36 10.62
C GLN A 8 -4.36 -21.15 9.30
N HIS A 9 -4.45 -20.45 8.17
CA HIS A 9 -4.38 -21.06 6.83
C HIS A 9 -3.05 -20.80 6.10
N GLY A 10 -2.06 -20.17 6.74
CA GLY A 10 -0.80 -19.78 6.08
C GLY A 10 -0.97 -18.79 4.94
N ALA A 11 -2.08 -18.03 4.90
CA ALA A 11 -2.42 -17.09 3.84
C ALA A 11 -1.82 -15.70 4.08
N TYR A 12 -1.62 -14.95 2.99
CA TYR A 12 -1.36 -13.51 3.07
C TYR A 12 -2.64 -12.76 3.43
N LEU A 13 -2.52 -11.72 4.25
CA LEU A 13 -3.57 -10.76 4.50
C LEU A 13 -3.29 -9.47 3.72
N LEU A 14 -4.18 -9.14 2.79
CA LEU A 14 -4.15 -7.91 2.03
C LEU A 14 -5.29 -6.99 2.47
N CYS A 15 -4.98 -5.71 2.68
CA CYS A 15 -5.99 -4.66 2.81
C CYS A 15 -5.96 -3.74 1.58
N ASP A 16 -7.09 -3.55 0.92
CA ASP A 16 -7.29 -2.45 -0.01
C ASP A 16 -7.97 -1.29 0.75
N MET A 17 -7.19 -0.26 1.04
CA MET A 17 -7.64 0.91 1.79
C MET A 17 -8.03 2.08 0.88
N ALA A 18 -8.27 1.85 -0.42
CA ALA A 18 -8.48 2.92 -1.40
C ALA A 18 -9.51 3.98 -0.98
N HIS A 19 -10.60 3.60 -0.31
CA HIS A 19 -11.67 4.51 0.11
C HIS A 19 -11.38 5.28 1.41
N ILE A 20 -10.44 4.81 2.23
CA ILE A 20 -10.16 5.38 3.57
C ILE A 20 -8.72 5.83 3.73
N SER A 21 -7.91 5.80 2.67
CA SER A 21 -6.47 6.07 2.71
C SER A 21 -6.10 7.44 3.27
N GLY A 22 -6.97 8.44 3.15
CA GLY A 22 -6.77 9.75 3.77
C GLY A 22 -7.07 9.74 5.26
N LEU A 23 -8.10 8.99 5.69
CA LEU A 23 -8.43 8.81 7.11
C LEU A 23 -7.34 8.02 7.83
N VAL A 24 -6.80 6.98 7.18
CA VAL A 24 -5.65 6.22 7.70
C VAL A 24 -4.42 7.12 7.81
N ALA A 25 -4.12 7.94 6.79
CA ALA A 25 -3.01 8.88 6.83
C ALA A 25 -3.15 9.94 7.93
N ALA A 26 -4.39 10.38 8.22
CA ALA A 26 -4.73 11.30 9.29
C ALA A 26 -4.87 10.62 10.67
N GLN A 27 -4.71 9.30 10.77
CA GLN A 27 -4.88 8.52 12.00
C GLN A 27 -6.32 8.53 12.57
N GLU A 28 -7.31 8.78 11.73
CA GLU A 28 -8.75 8.82 12.08
C GLU A 28 -9.47 7.49 11.79
N ALA A 29 -8.75 6.49 11.30
CA ALA A 29 -9.23 5.13 11.06
C ALA A 29 -8.19 4.11 11.53
N ASN A 30 -8.62 2.86 11.76
CA ASN A 30 -7.71 1.78 12.15
C ASN A 30 -6.56 1.63 11.14
N ASP A 31 -5.34 1.45 11.65
CA ASP A 31 -4.16 1.29 10.81
C ASP A 31 -4.06 -0.15 10.26
N PRO A 32 -4.24 -0.37 8.94
CA PRO A 32 -4.09 -1.70 8.35
C PRO A 32 -2.64 -2.19 8.38
N PHE A 33 -1.64 -1.31 8.51
CA PHE A 33 -0.23 -1.66 8.53
C PHE A 33 0.14 -2.47 9.78
N GLU A 34 -0.63 -2.41 10.86
CA GLU A 34 -0.41 -3.21 12.08
C GLU A 34 -0.56 -4.71 11.83
N LEU A 35 -1.48 -5.10 10.95
CA LEU A 35 -1.89 -6.51 10.79
C LEU A 35 -1.63 -7.08 9.38
N CYS A 36 -1.68 -6.25 8.34
CA CYS A 36 -1.65 -6.75 6.96
C CYS A 36 -0.22 -7.01 6.49
N ASP A 37 -0.08 -8.00 5.62
CA ASP A 37 1.18 -8.32 4.94
C ASP A 37 1.42 -7.37 3.75
N VAL A 38 0.32 -7.02 3.07
CA VAL A 38 0.29 -6.10 1.92
C VAL A 38 -0.86 -5.11 2.10
N VAL A 39 -0.61 -3.84 1.78
CA VAL A 39 -1.65 -2.79 1.77
C VAL A 39 -1.63 -2.11 0.42
N THR A 40 -2.78 -2.05 -0.24
CA THR A 40 -2.95 -1.39 -1.54
C THR A 40 -3.87 -0.18 -1.40
N THR A 41 -3.69 0.82 -2.25
CA THR A 41 -4.54 2.01 -2.22
C THR A 41 -4.55 2.75 -3.54
N THR A 42 -5.63 3.50 -3.79
CA THR A 42 -5.67 4.55 -4.80
C THR A 42 -5.34 5.91 -4.18
N THR A 43 -4.67 6.78 -4.93
CA THR A 43 -4.24 8.09 -4.40
C THR A 43 -5.27 9.21 -4.53
N HIS A 44 -6.38 9.03 -5.28
CA HIS A 44 -7.30 10.13 -5.65
C HIS A 44 -8.58 10.25 -4.83
N LYS A 45 -8.88 9.30 -3.93
CA LYS A 45 -10.11 9.33 -3.12
C LYS A 45 -9.91 10.21 -1.89
N THR A 46 -10.07 9.68 -0.69
CA THR A 46 -9.85 10.43 0.56
C THR A 46 -8.43 10.99 0.70
N LEU A 47 -7.43 10.39 0.02
CA LEU A 47 -6.05 10.92 -0.01
C LEU A 47 -5.88 12.16 -0.90
N ARG A 48 -6.87 12.51 -1.73
CA ARG A 48 -6.96 13.76 -2.50
C ARG A 48 -5.79 14.06 -3.44
N GLY A 49 -5.10 13.03 -3.94
CA GLY A 49 -4.03 13.11 -4.93
C GLY A 49 -4.46 12.81 -6.37
N PRO A 50 -3.51 12.59 -7.29
CA PRO A 50 -3.81 12.26 -8.69
C PRO A 50 -4.36 10.81 -8.82
N ARG A 51 -4.84 10.43 -10.02
CA ARG A 51 -5.24 9.05 -10.31
C ARG A 51 -4.01 8.14 -10.43
N ALA A 52 -3.71 7.39 -9.38
CA ALA A 52 -2.68 6.35 -9.36
C ALA A 52 -2.98 5.31 -8.26
N GLY A 53 -2.12 4.28 -8.19
CA GLY A 53 -2.12 3.27 -7.14
C GLY A 53 -0.77 3.17 -6.45
N LEU A 54 -0.78 2.75 -5.18
CA LEU A 54 0.40 2.42 -4.39
C LEU A 54 0.24 1.01 -3.80
N ILE A 55 1.35 0.28 -3.71
CA ILE A 55 1.43 -1.04 -3.08
C ILE A 55 2.49 -0.97 -1.99
N PHE A 56 2.06 -1.14 -0.76
CA PHE A 56 2.92 -1.29 0.41
C PHE A 56 3.00 -2.76 0.77
N PHE A 57 4.18 -3.20 1.22
CA PHE A 57 4.42 -4.58 1.60
C PHE A 57 5.40 -4.62 2.77
N ARG A 58 5.25 -5.63 3.63
CA ARG A 58 6.22 -5.87 4.70
C ARG A 58 7.57 -6.25 4.12
N ARG A 59 8.62 -5.75 4.75
CA ARG A 59 10.02 -6.10 4.49
C ARG A 59 10.58 -6.65 5.78
N GLY A 60 11.21 -7.81 5.72
CA GLY A 60 11.83 -8.41 6.90
C GLY A 60 12.45 -9.75 6.53
N LYS A 61 13.69 -9.97 6.95
CA LYS A 61 14.38 -11.25 6.79
C LYS A 61 13.99 -12.26 7.87
N ASP A 62 13.33 -11.79 8.92
CA ASP A 62 13.04 -12.58 10.12
C ASP A 62 11.76 -13.42 9.96
N ASP A 63 10.85 -13.01 9.07
CA ASP A 63 9.71 -13.83 8.65
C ASP A 63 9.95 -14.34 7.21
N PRO A 64 10.18 -15.65 7.01
CA PRO A 64 10.35 -16.24 5.69
C PRO A 64 9.19 -15.93 4.72
N LYS A 65 7.99 -15.67 5.27
CA LYS A 65 6.80 -15.29 4.49
C LYS A 65 6.94 -13.92 3.82
N HIS A 66 7.75 -13.01 4.34
CA HIS A 66 7.91 -11.65 3.80
C HIS A 66 9.22 -11.43 3.05
N ALA A 67 10.13 -12.42 3.08
CA ALA A 67 11.47 -12.31 2.53
C ALA A 67 11.50 -12.02 1.02
N ASP A 68 10.51 -12.51 0.26
CA ASP A 68 10.45 -12.40 -1.20
C ASP A 68 9.38 -11.40 -1.71
N LEU A 69 8.59 -10.79 -0.83
CA LEU A 69 7.47 -9.93 -1.22
C LEU A 69 7.93 -8.73 -2.04
N GLU A 70 9.03 -8.08 -1.66
CA GLU A 70 9.59 -6.93 -2.36
C GLU A 70 9.92 -7.28 -3.82
N THR A 71 10.67 -8.36 -4.03
CA THR A 71 11.07 -8.80 -5.36
C THR A 71 9.86 -9.21 -6.19
N ARG A 72 8.93 -9.99 -5.62
CA ARG A 72 7.76 -10.50 -6.32
C ARG A 72 6.79 -9.39 -6.73
N ILE A 73 6.52 -8.44 -5.84
CA ILE A 73 5.62 -7.32 -6.13
C ILE A 73 6.24 -6.40 -7.20
N ASN A 74 7.52 -6.05 -7.06
CA ASN A 74 8.20 -5.20 -8.04
C ASN A 74 8.23 -5.84 -9.43
N GLN A 75 8.57 -7.14 -9.52
CA GLN A 75 8.57 -7.89 -10.78
C GLN A 75 7.16 -8.03 -11.40
N ALA A 76 6.13 -8.20 -10.56
CA ALA A 76 4.74 -8.23 -11.00
C ALA A 76 4.30 -6.87 -11.59
N VAL A 77 4.77 -5.75 -11.05
CA VAL A 77 4.53 -4.42 -11.63
C VAL A 77 5.29 -4.27 -12.94
N PHE A 78 6.61 -4.44 -12.92
CA PHE A 78 7.48 -4.37 -14.09
C PHE A 78 8.55 -5.46 -13.98
N PRO A 79 8.74 -6.31 -15.01
CA PRO A 79 8.23 -6.18 -16.38
C PRO A 79 6.89 -6.91 -16.65
N SER A 80 6.27 -7.53 -15.64
CA SER A 80 5.14 -8.46 -15.89
C SER A 80 3.87 -7.76 -16.39
N CYS A 81 3.36 -6.73 -15.70
CA CYS A 81 2.06 -6.13 -16.01
C CYS A 81 2.13 -4.74 -16.66
N GLN A 82 3.19 -3.97 -16.43
CA GLN A 82 3.33 -2.60 -16.90
C GLN A 82 4.66 -2.39 -17.64
N GLY A 83 4.71 -1.33 -18.44
CA GLY A 83 5.91 -0.85 -19.15
C GLY A 83 6.51 0.39 -18.51
N GLY A 84 6.63 1.48 -19.27
CA GLY A 84 7.21 2.74 -18.81
C GLY A 84 6.38 3.42 -17.71
N PRO A 85 7.00 3.91 -16.62
CA PRO A 85 6.28 4.57 -15.53
C PRO A 85 5.78 5.98 -15.91
N HIS A 86 4.65 6.38 -15.33
CA HIS A 86 4.09 7.73 -15.53
C HIS A 86 4.70 8.75 -14.55
N ASN A 87 5.92 9.21 -14.84
CA ASN A 87 6.70 10.08 -13.94
C ASN A 87 5.99 11.39 -13.53
N HIS A 88 5.20 12.00 -14.43
CA HIS A 88 4.39 13.18 -14.12
C HIS A 88 3.34 12.89 -13.03
N THR A 89 2.76 11.69 -13.04
CA THR A 89 1.81 11.24 -12.03
C THR A 89 2.54 10.93 -10.72
N ILE A 90 3.71 10.29 -10.78
CA ILE A 90 4.55 10.04 -9.59
C ILE A 90 4.93 11.35 -8.88
N ALA A 91 5.30 12.39 -9.62
CA ALA A 91 5.57 13.72 -9.06
C ALA A 91 4.33 14.30 -8.35
N ALA A 92 3.15 14.19 -8.95
CA ALA A 92 1.90 14.66 -8.35
C ALA A 92 1.51 13.85 -7.08
N ILE A 93 1.84 12.55 -7.03
CA ILE A 93 1.66 11.73 -5.81
C ILE A 93 2.54 12.28 -4.69
N ALA A 94 3.81 12.60 -4.96
CA ALA A 94 4.72 13.13 -3.95
C ALA A 94 4.20 14.45 -3.34
N VAL A 95 3.62 15.33 -4.17
CA VAL A 95 2.96 16.55 -3.69
C VAL A 95 1.76 16.24 -2.80
N ALA A 96 0.89 15.32 -3.24
CA ALA A 96 -0.29 14.92 -2.48
C ALA A 96 0.07 14.26 -1.14
N LEU A 97 1.10 13.42 -1.08
CA LEU A 97 1.57 12.81 0.17
C LEU A 97 2.12 13.84 1.14
N LYS A 98 2.83 14.85 0.64
CA LYS A 98 3.29 15.99 1.47
C LYS A 98 2.10 16.76 2.06
N GLN A 99 1.04 16.98 1.28
CA GLN A 99 -0.19 17.62 1.75
C GLN A 99 -0.97 16.74 2.74
N ALA A 100 -0.97 15.42 2.56
CA ALA A 100 -1.63 14.52 3.50
C ALA A 100 -0.92 14.46 4.87
N ALA A 101 0.36 14.82 4.92
CA ALA A 101 1.15 14.88 6.15
C ALA A 101 1.08 16.24 6.86
N SER A 102 0.42 17.26 6.28
CA SER A 102 0.23 18.54 6.97
C SER A 102 -0.91 18.48 7.98
N PRO A 103 -0.85 19.25 9.09
CA PRO A 103 -1.95 19.35 10.05
C PRO A 103 -3.22 20.02 9.49
N GLN A 104 -3.08 20.72 8.35
CA GLN A 104 -4.15 21.41 7.62
C GLN A 104 -4.31 20.84 6.21
#